data_AF-A0A9C9TH93-F1
#
_entry.id   AF-A0A9C9TH93-F1
#
_cell.length_a   1.000
_cell.length_b   1.000
_cell.length_c   1.000
_cell.angle_alpha   90.00
_cell.angle_beta   90.00
_cell.angle_gamma   90.00
#
_symmetry.space_group_name_H-M   'P 1'
#
loop_
_entity.id
_entity.type
_entity.pdbx_description
1 polymer ?
#
loop_
_entity_poly.entity_id
_entity_poly.type
_entity_poly.pdbx_seq_one_letter_code
_entity_poly.pdbx_strand_id
1 'polypeptide(L)'
;MEKTLRKWIGVGDDGDGVDPNAIIVRPGELPHAVDRAEQALIDKGVDIFQRFESLVRVARIITSAESEGVKRETGALVLQTVTSPWLREEFARHAKWAKKQKKRLVPVDPPTDAATAYLARVGNWKLRFLKGVIQAPTLRPDGTVLQDKGYDPETGLLYDPGRTEFARIPDEPTKDDACAALELLKRPFREFPFDGEPHRSVALAAVMTALVRRMFSSAPLFAIDAPTAGSGKSLLSEIVCIIATGHKPAMMSQGKSDEENEKRLSSVLMAGDPVIVIDNCDRPIEGDFLCTMLTQEKVRPRVLGQSEVRNVPTGSLVIATGNNLELAGDVTRRTLFCRIDTGAERPDQIEYSFDAVAETTEMRPRLVVAALTIIRSYIAAGRPTPLRKIGSFEQWGLIREALVWLDQPDPALTRELVMADDPHKAVLVDFLRLWRDVFADNKLTLSEVAHMAQEEGREGAQAIINELIANTNGRVFNTRSAGKFLRKHVGRIAGGLMLKTDTDSSGIKHYRVLEVGQRREGPEPSGDTPF
;
A
#
# COMPACT_ATOMS: atom_id res chain seq x y z
N MET A 1 -55.05 40.91 22.73
CA MET A 1 -54.46 41.38 21.45
C MET A 1 -55.02 40.48 20.35
N GLU A 2 -55.93 41.03 19.53
CA GLU A 2 -56.76 40.29 18.57
C GLU A 2 -55.95 39.61 17.45
N LYS A 3 -56.44 38.45 16.99
CA LYS A 3 -55.90 37.63 15.87
C LYS A 3 -55.57 38.44 14.62
N THR A 4 -56.30 39.53 14.39
CA THR A 4 -56.17 40.44 13.23
C THR A 4 -54.83 41.18 13.24
N LEU A 5 -54.30 41.52 14.43
CA LEU A 5 -53.03 42.23 14.55
C LEU A 5 -51.86 41.32 14.15
N ARG A 6 -51.84 40.06 14.60
CA ARG A 6 -50.78 39.07 14.30
C ARG A 6 -50.59 38.83 12.80
N LYS A 7 -51.69 38.80 12.04
CA LYS A 7 -51.68 38.61 10.58
C LYS A 7 -51.07 39.81 9.83
N TRP A 8 -51.09 41.01 10.42
CA TRP A 8 -50.62 42.25 9.79
C TRP A 8 -49.11 42.49 9.99
N ILE A 9 -48.53 41.99 11.08
CA ILE A 9 -47.09 42.07 11.40
C ILE A 9 -46.26 40.88 10.87
N GLY A 10 -46.82 40.03 10.01
CA GLY A 10 -46.09 38.90 9.42
C GLY A 10 -45.72 37.80 10.42
N VAL A 11 -46.26 37.84 11.64
CA VAL A 11 -46.12 36.75 12.61
C VAL A 11 -47.16 35.70 12.24
N GLY A 12 -46.70 34.67 11.53
CA GLY A 12 -47.54 33.57 11.04
C GLY A 12 -48.44 32.98 12.12
N ASP A 13 -49.63 32.57 11.71
CA ASP A 13 -50.55 31.77 12.53
C ASP A 13 -49.82 30.47 12.94
N ASP A 14 -49.78 30.14 14.23
CA ASP A 14 -49.18 28.90 14.77
C ASP A 14 -50.04 27.68 14.39
N GLY A 15 -50.29 27.48 13.09
CA GLY A 15 -50.97 26.32 12.53
C GLY A 15 -50.04 25.12 12.58
N ASP A 16 -50.10 24.35 13.67
CA ASP A 16 -49.48 23.02 13.85
C ASP A 16 -48.07 22.85 13.20
N GLY A 17 -47.25 23.91 13.23
CA GLY A 17 -46.14 24.28 12.32
C GLY A 17 -45.09 23.23 11.94
N VAL A 18 -45.53 22.14 11.32
CA VAL A 18 -44.70 21.04 10.84
C VAL A 18 -44.66 21.09 9.33
N ASP A 19 -43.44 21.06 8.78
CA ASP A 19 -43.16 20.94 7.35
C ASP A 19 -43.97 19.77 6.75
N PRO A 20 -44.76 19.97 5.68
CA PRO A 20 -45.51 18.90 5.01
C PRO A 20 -44.63 17.72 4.57
N ASN A 21 -43.34 17.98 4.31
CA ASN A 21 -42.35 16.99 3.93
C ASN A 21 -41.62 16.38 5.13
N ALA A 22 -42.00 16.68 6.38
CA ALA A 22 -41.37 16.09 7.55
C ALA A 22 -41.45 14.55 7.53
N ILE A 23 -40.38 13.92 8.01
CA ILE A 23 -40.34 12.49 8.27
C ILE A 23 -41.17 12.23 9.54
N ILE A 24 -42.28 11.50 9.38
CA ILE A 24 -43.21 11.24 10.47
C ILE A 24 -42.76 9.98 11.23
N VAL A 25 -42.37 10.15 12.49
CA VAL A 25 -41.97 9.05 13.37
C VAL A 25 -43.22 8.32 13.89
N ARG A 26 -43.36 7.04 13.52
CA ARG A 26 -44.45 6.16 13.97
C ARG A 26 -43.93 4.78 14.38
N PRO A 27 -44.47 4.17 15.44
CA PRO A 27 -44.20 2.76 15.75
C PRO A 27 -44.51 1.87 14.54
N GLY A 28 -43.61 0.93 14.22
CA GLY A 28 -43.76 0.03 13.08
C GLY A 28 -43.32 0.58 11.71
N GLU A 29 -43.02 1.87 11.58
CA GLU A 29 -42.61 2.51 10.31
C GLU A 29 -41.11 2.91 10.28
N LEU A 30 -40.28 2.32 11.15
CA LEU A 30 -38.85 2.65 11.23
C LEU A 30 -38.13 2.55 9.87
N PRO A 31 -38.31 1.48 9.05
CA PRO A 31 -37.65 1.39 7.75
C PRO A 31 -38.00 2.57 6.82
N HIS A 32 -39.27 2.98 6.78
CA HIS A 32 -39.72 4.09 5.95
C HIS A 32 -39.14 5.43 6.41
N ALA A 33 -39.07 5.67 7.73
CA ALA A 33 -38.43 6.87 8.27
C ALA A 33 -36.95 6.94 7.89
N VAL A 34 -36.24 5.80 7.95
CA VAL A 34 -34.83 5.69 7.58
C VAL A 34 -34.64 5.84 6.06
N ASP A 35 -35.52 5.28 5.23
CA ASP A 35 -35.46 5.44 3.76
C ASP A 35 -35.60 6.90 3.35
N ARG A 36 -36.53 7.63 3.97
CA ARG A 36 -36.69 9.07 3.72
C ARG A 36 -35.50 9.89 4.20
N ALA A 37 -34.87 9.48 5.30
CA ALA A 37 -33.66 10.13 5.80
C ALA A 37 -32.47 9.89 4.86
N GLU A 38 -32.28 8.67 4.37
CA GLU A 38 -31.28 8.33 3.34
C GLU A 38 -31.49 9.16 2.08
N GLN A 39 -32.73 9.22 1.58
CA GLN A 39 -33.06 10.01 0.40
C GLN A 39 -32.75 11.50 0.61
N ALA A 40 -33.06 12.06 1.78
CA ALA A 40 -32.73 13.44 2.10
C ALA A 40 -31.22 13.70 2.09
N LEU A 41 -30.39 12.76 2.58
CA LEU A 41 -28.93 12.89 2.50
C LEU A 41 -28.43 12.86 1.05
N ILE A 42 -29.00 11.95 0.23
CA ILE A 42 -28.65 11.82 -1.20
C ILE A 42 -29.04 13.08 -1.97
N ASP A 43 -30.28 13.56 -1.80
CA ASP A 43 -30.81 14.74 -2.50
C ASP A 43 -30.05 16.02 -2.16
N LYS A 44 -29.53 16.11 -0.93
CA LYS A 44 -28.69 17.23 -0.48
C LYS A 44 -27.21 17.06 -0.83
N GLY A 45 -26.82 15.93 -1.42
CA GLY A 45 -25.44 15.67 -1.80
C GLY A 45 -24.48 15.65 -0.61
N VAL A 46 -24.93 15.16 0.56
CA VAL A 46 -24.08 15.09 1.75
C VAL A 46 -22.97 14.06 1.50
N ASP A 47 -21.72 14.44 1.76
CA ASP A 47 -20.53 13.61 1.53
C ASP A 47 -20.36 12.49 2.58
N ILE A 48 -21.34 11.58 2.59
CA ILE A 48 -21.32 10.31 3.31
C ILE A 48 -21.27 9.19 2.27
N PHE A 49 -20.34 8.27 2.49
CA PHE A 49 -20.07 7.19 1.55
C PHE A 49 -20.15 5.85 2.27
N GLN A 50 -20.53 4.81 1.54
CA GLN A 50 -20.28 3.45 2.01
C GLN A 50 -18.85 3.06 1.66
N ARG A 51 -18.17 2.40 2.60
CA ARG A 51 -16.83 1.84 2.39
C ARG A 51 -16.77 0.50 3.09
N PHE A 52 -16.99 -0.55 2.29
CA PHE A 52 -17.11 -1.93 2.75
C PHE A 52 -18.25 -2.09 3.76
N GLU A 53 -17.93 -2.38 5.03
CA GLU A 53 -18.89 -2.70 6.08
C GLU A 53 -19.25 -1.50 6.97
N SER A 54 -18.82 -0.28 6.59
CA SER A 54 -19.11 0.93 7.33
C SER A 54 -19.49 2.11 6.44
N LEU A 55 -20.15 3.10 7.05
CA LEU A 55 -20.27 4.43 6.47
C LEU A 55 -19.09 5.29 6.91
N VAL A 56 -18.54 6.04 5.97
CA VAL A 56 -17.42 6.95 6.19
C VAL A 56 -17.74 8.34 5.68
N ARG A 57 -17.10 9.33 6.30
CA ARG A 57 -17.07 10.72 5.84
C ARG A 57 -15.63 11.18 5.70
N VAL A 58 -15.43 12.17 4.84
CA VAL A 58 -14.13 12.78 4.62
C VAL A 58 -13.94 13.91 5.63
N ALA A 59 -12.78 13.95 6.27
CA ALA A 59 -12.41 15.01 7.20
C ALA A 59 -11.00 15.52 6.89
N ARG A 60 -10.79 16.84 7.00
CA ARG A 60 -9.46 17.45 7.04
C ARG A 60 -9.01 17.54 8.50
N ILE A 61 -7.82 17.02 8.79
CA ILE A 61 -7.22 17.14 10.13
C ILE A 61 -6.90 18.61 10.40
N ILE A 62 -7.45 19.16 11.48
CA ILE A 62 -7.31 20.58 11.85
C ILE A 62 -6.02 20.83 12.64
N THR A 63 -5.56 19.82 13.39
CA THR A 63 -4.33 19.87 14.20
C THR A 63 -3.60 18.55 14.08
N SER A 64 -2.27 18.59 13.98
CA SER A 64 -1.44 17.38 13.97
C SER A 64 -1.82 16.46 15.13
N ALA A 65 -2.06 15.18 14.83
CA ALA A 65 -2.50 14.20 15.81
C ALA A 65 -1.60 12.96 15.74
N GLU A 66 -1.24 12.44 16.90
CA GLU A 66 -0.60 11.15 17.04
C GLU A 66 -1.61 10.17 17.65
N SER A 67 -1.81 9.04 16.98
CA SER A 67 -2.69 7.99 17.44
C SER A 67 -2.12 6.64 17.05
N GLU A 68 -2.00 5.73 18.03
CA GLU A 68 -1.52 4.36 17.80
C GLU A 68 -0.13 4.30 17.14
N GLY A 69 0.76 5.25 17.48
CA GLY A 69 2.11 5.35 16.92
C GLY A 69 2.18 5.87 15.47
N VAL A 70 1.08 6.44 14.96
CA VAL A 70 0.99 7.08 13.65
C VAL A 70 0.81 8.58 13.85
N LYS A 71 1.73 9.38 13.31
CA LYS A 71 1.65 10.84 13.31
C LYS A 71 1.07 11.34 11.98
N ARG A 72 0.07 12.23 12.04
CA ARG A 72 -0.52 12.89 10.85
C ARG A 72 -0.44 14.40 10.99
N GLU A 73 -0.13 15.08 9.88
CA GLU A 73 -0.02 16.54 9.83
C GLU A 73 -1.37 17.23 9.56
N THR A 74 -1.43 18.52 9.92
CA THR A 74 -2.57 19.40 9.62
C THR A 74 -2.84 19.47 8.11
N GLY A 75 -4.11 19.46 7.72
CA GLY A 75 -4.56 19.58 6.32
C GLY A 75 -4.75 18.24 5.59
N ALA A 76 -4.22 17.15 6.14
CA ALA A 76 -4.40 15.80 5.59
C ALA A 76 -5.88 15.40 5.55
N LEU A 77 -6.30 14.81 4.42
CA LEU A 77 -7.61 14.18 4.27
C LEU A 77 -7.59 12.77 4.83
N VAL A 78 -8.48 12.50 5.77
CA VAL A 78 -8.68 11.16 6.37
C VAL A 78 -10.13 10.75 6.30
N LEU A 79 -10.34 9.43 6.31
CA LEU A 79 -11.67 8.83 6.41
C LEU A 79 -12.02 8.60 7.87
N GLN A 80 -13.13 9.20 8.29
CA GLN A 80 -13.69 8.99 9.62
C GLN A 80 -14.94 8.12 9.52
N THR A 81 -15.03 7.11 10.39
CA THR A 81 -16.24 6.29 10.49
C THR A 81 -17.40 7.16 10.98
N VAL A 82 -18.54 7.04 10.33
CA VAL A 82 -19.77 7.72 10.75
C VAL A 82 -20.30 7.08 12.03
N THR A 83 -20.51 7.90 13.05
CA THR A 83 -21.07 7.45 14.34
C THR A 83 -22.56 7.77 14.42
N SER A 84 -23.31 7.01 15.23
CA SER A 84 -24.75 7.22 15.41
C SER A 84 -25.09 8.66 15.86
N PRO A 85 -24.38 9.28 16.84
CA PRO A 85 -24.62 10.68 17.20
C PRO A 85 -24.41 11.67 16.05
N TRP A 86 -23.32 11.50 15.29
CA TRP A 86 -23.02 12.39 14.15
C TRP A 86 -24.07 12.25 13.06
N LEU A 87 -24.45 11.02 12.70
CA LEU A 87 -25.46 10.76 11.69
C LEU A 87 -26.84 11.32 12.09
N ARG A 88 -27.18 11.23 13.38
CA ARG A 88 -28.43 11.79 13.91
C ARG A 88 -28.46 13.30 13.73
N GLU A 89 -27.34 13.99 13.95
CA GLU A 89 -27.23 15.42 13.69
C GLU A 89 -27.41 15.75 12.21
N GLU A 90 -26.80 14.98 11.30
CA GLU A 90 -26.95 15.17 9.86
C GLU A 90 -28.39 14.90 9.38
N PHE A 91 -29.05 13.88 9.91
CA PHE A 91 -30.49 13.66 9.69
C PHE A 91 -31.34 14.85 10.13
N ALA A 92 -30.97 15.53 11.22
CA ALA A 92 -31.69 16.71 11.71
C ALA A 92 -31.42 17.97 10.87
N ARG A 93 -30.20 18.12 10.33
CA ARG A 93 -29.86 19.22 9.41
C ARG A 93 -30.58 19.10 8.07
N HIS A 94 -30.63 17.89 7.53
CA HIS A 94 -31.04 17.67 6.14
C HIS A 94 -32.48 17.21 5.97
N ALA A 95 -33.17 16.83 7.05
CA ALA A 95 -34.59 16.53 7.03
C ALA A 95 -35.31 17.12 8.25
N LYS A 96 -36.58 17.51 8.08
CA LYS A 96 -37.47 17.85 9.20
C LYS A 96 -38.11 16.58 9.73
N TRP A 97 -38.29 16.50 11.05
CA TRP A 97 -38.84 15.32 11.72
C TRP A 97 -40.01 15.73 12.60
N ALA A 98 -41.05 14.89 12.65
CA ALA A 98 -42.23 15.13 13.46
C ALA A 98 -42.82 13.85 14.02
N LYS A 99 -43.51 13.96 15.15
CA LYS A 99 -44.22 12.85 15.79
C LYS A 99 -45.67 13.24 16.01
N LYS A 100 -46.59 12.29 15.81
CA LYS A 100 -48.01 12.50 16.13
C LYS A 100 -48.21 12.45 17.65
N GLN A 101 -48.70 13.54 18.23
CA GLN A 101 -49.15 13.60 19.62
C GLN A 101 -50.64 13.98 19.65
N LYS A 102 -51.48 13.08 20.16
CA LYS A 102 -52.94 13.22 20.11
C LYS A 102 -53.42 13.44 18.65
N LYS A 103 -53.98 14.61 18.35
CA LYS A 103 -54.50 14.98 17.02
C LYS A 103 -53.57 15.90 16.22
N ARG A 104 -52.37 16.23 16.72
CA ARG A 104 -51.44 17.17 16.08
C ARG A 104 -50.09 16.52 15.78
N LEU A 105 -49.42 17.03 14.76
CA LEU A 105 -48.00 16.73 14.52
C LEU A 105 -47.17 17.76 15.29
N VAL A 106 -46.10 17.28 15.93
CA VAL A 106 -45.18 18.12 16.70
C VAL A 106 -43.77 17.89 16.18
N PRO A 107 -42.97 18.93 15.90
CA PRO A 107 -41.56 18.76 15.54
C PRO A 107 -40.80 18.00 16.62
N VAL A 108 -39.91 17.11 16.19
CA VAL A 108 -39.01 16.35 17.08
C VAL A 108 -37.64 16.22 16.44
N ASP A 109 -36.63 15.88 17.22
CA ASP A 109 -35.35 15.42 16.66
C ASP A 109 -35.47 14.02 16.07
N PRO A 110 -34.59 13.63 15.12
CA PRO A 110 -34.51 12.26 14.65
C PRO A 110 -34.30 11.30 15.83
N PRO A 111 -35.04 10.18 15.92
CA PRO A 111 -34.81 9.19 16.98
C PRO A 111 -33.42 8.55 16.87
N THR A 112 -32.78 8.22 18.00
CA THR A 112 -31.49 7.50 18.02
C THR A 112 -31.57 6.18 17.23
N ASP A 113 -32.69 5.46 17.35
CA ASP A 113 -32.90 4.19 16.65
C ASP A 113 -32.90 4.34 15.12
N ALA A 114 -33.26 5.51 14.58
CA ALA A 114 -33.18 5.75 13.13
C ALA A 114 -31.73 5.78 12.64
N ALA A 115 -30.85 6.46 13.37
CA ALA A 115 -29.41 6.51 13.04
C ALA A 115 -28.75 5.14 13.23
N THR A 116 -29.03 4.45 14.34
CA THR A 116 -28.50 3.11 14.60
C THR A 116 -29.00 2.08 13.57
N ALA A 117 -30.29 2.10 13.22
CA ALA A 117 -30.85 1.21 12.20
C ALA A 117 -30.28 1.49 10.81
N TYR A 118 -30.04 2.76 10.46
CA TYR A 118 -29.39 3.10 9.19
C TYR A 118 -27.95 2.60 9.11
N LEU A 119 -27.16 2.78 10.18
CA LEU A 119 -25.80 2.26 10.26
C LEU A 119 -25.72 0.74 10.18
N ALA A 120 -26.79 0.02 10.51
CA ALA A 120 -26.85 -1.44 10.41
C ALA A 120 -27.21 -1.96 9.00
N ARG A 121 -27.48 -1.09 8.02
CA ARG A 121 -27.86 -1.47 6.63
C ARG A 121 -26.68 -1.93 5.76
N VAL A 122 -25.69 -2.62 6.34
CA VAL A 122 -24.55 -3.16 5.58
C VAL A 122 -25.07 -3.96 4.38
N GLY A 123 -24.59 -3.61 3.18
CA GLY A 123 -25.03 -4.22 1.91
C GLY A 123 -26.35 -3.71 1.32
N ASN A 124 -27.06 -2.80 2.01
CA ASN A 124 -28.35 -2.24 1.56
C ASN A 124 -28.36 -0.70 1.49
N TRP A 125 -27.23 -0.03 1.71
CA TRP A 125 -27.12 1.42 1.52
C TRP A 125 -27.18 1.81 0.05
N LYS A 126 -27.87 2.91 -0.24
CA LYS A 126 -27.92 3.54 -1.58
C LYS A 126 -26.84 4.60 -1.78
N LEU A 127 -26.01 4.86 -0.76
CA LEU A 127 -24.91 5.81 -0.84
C LEU A 127 -23.83 5.36 -1.82
N ARG A 128 -23.04 6.30 -2.32
CA ARG A 128 -21.93 6.01 -3.24
C ARG A 128 -20.81 5.24 -2.52
N PHE A 129 -20.15 4.30 -3.20
CA PHE A 129 -18.98 3.61 -2.64
C PHE A 129 -17.73 4.47 -2.77
N LEU A 130 -16.94 4.57 -1.69
CA LEU A 130 -15.68 5.32 -1.69
C LEU A 130 -14.48 4.37 -1.54
N LYS A 131 -13.70 4.24 -2.61
CA LYS A 131 -12.41 3.53 -2.61
C LYS A 131 -11.36 4.33 -1.84
N GLY A 132 -11.33 5.64 -2.00
CA GLY A 132 -10.43 6.54 -1.28
C GLY A 132 -10.55 8.00 -1.70
N VAL A 133 -9.72 8.84 -1.08
CA VAL A 133 -9.62 10.29 -1.36
C VAL A 133 -8.25 10.60 -1.98
N ILE A 134 -8.22 11.56 -2.91
CA ILE A 134 -6.99 12.05 -3.55
C ILE A 134 -6.93 13.58 -3.51
N GLN A 135 -5.72 14.13 -3.40
CA GLN A 135 -5.44 15.58 -3.28
C GLN A 135 -4.63 16.12 -4.46
N ALA A 136 -4.47 15.30 -5.49
CA ALA A 136 -3.82 15.59 -6.75
C ALA A 136 -4.59 14.83 -7.84
N PRO A 137 -4.52 15.27 -9.12
CA PRO A 137 -4.97 14.45 -10.23
C PRO A 137 -4.31 13.07 -10.21
N THR A 138 -4.93 12.09 -10.85
CA THR A 138 -4.40 10.72 -10.94
C THR A 138 -4.79 10.10 -12.28
N LEU A 139 -4.33 8.87 -12.54
CA LEU A 139 -4.78 8.09 -13.68
C LEU A 139 -5.81 7.06 -13.24
N ARG A 140 -6.86 6.91 -14.06
CA ARG A 140 -7.81 5.81 -13.99
C ARG A 140 -7.16 4.51 -14.50
N PRO A 141 -7.74 3.33 -14.20
CA PRO A 141 -7.24 2.04 -14.71
C PRO A 141 -7.09 1.96 -16.24
N ASP A 142 -7.92 2.69 -16.99
CA ASP A 142 -7.85 2.78 -18.46
C ASP A 142 -6.76 3.73 -18.98
N GLY A 143 -6.03 4.41 -18.08
CA GLY A 143 -4.99 5.37 -18.40
C GLY A 143 -5.48 6.79 -18.69
N THR A 144 -6.78 7.09 -18.57
CA THR A 144 -7.31 8.46 -18.65
C THR A 144 -7.01 9.25 -17.37
N VAL A 145 -6.98 10.58 -17.47
CA VAL A 145 -6.67 11.45 -16.32
C VAL A 145 -7.95 11.80 -15.55
N LEU A 146 -7.97 11.50 -14.24
CA LEU A 146 -8.94 12.04 -13.30
C LEU A 146 -8.39 13.38 -12.78
N GLN A 147 -8.91 14.48 -13.30
CA GLN A 147 -8.45 15.85 -13.00
C GLN A 147 -9.58 16.86 -12.73
N ASP A 148 -10.83 16.40 -12.67
CA ASP A 148 -11.98 17.25 -12.32
C ASP A 148 -12.39 17.03 -10.86
N LYS A 149 -12.51 18.12 -10.10
CA LYS A 149 -12.86 18.08 -8.67
C LYS A 149 -14.20 17.38 -8.44
N GLY A 150 -14.25 16.48 -7.46
CA GLY A 150 -15.47 15.79 -7.05
C GLY A 150 -15.32 14.28 -7.02
N TYR A 151 -16.46 13.60 -6.94
CA TYR A 151 -16.52 12.14 -6.90
C TYR A 151 -16.52 11.57 -8.31
N ASP A 152 -15.59 10.64 -8.58
CA ASP A 152 -15.47 9.91 -9.83
C ASP A 152 -16.16 8.54 -9.70
N PRO A 153 -17.29 8.29 -10.39
CA PRO A 153 -18.04 7.05 -10.25
C PRO A 153 -17.33 5.80 -10.77
N GLU A 154 -16.44 5.96 -11.75
CA GLU A 154 -15.71 4.85 -12.37
C GLU A 154 -14.68 4.23 -11.44
N THR A 155 -13.95 5.08 -10.71
CA THR A 155 -12.90 4.65 -9.78
C THR A 155 -13.35 4.60 -8.33
N GLY A 156 -14.47 5.24 -8.00
CA GLY A 156 -14.93 5.44 -6.63
C GLY A 156 -14.00 6.35 -5.81
N LEU A 157 -13.26 7.25 -6.47
CA LEU A 157 -12.37 8.21 -5.82
C LEU A 157 -13.04 9.56 -5.64
N LEU A 158 -12.78 10.21 -4.51
CA LEU A 158 -13.12 11.62 -4.31
C LEU A 158 -11.86 12.46 -4.47
N TYR A 159 -11.84 13.30 -5.52
CA TYR A 159 -10.79 14.27 -5.74
C TYR A 159 -11.12 15.60 -5.08
N ASP A 160 -10.34 15.96 -4.05
CA ASP A 160 -10.40 17.25 -3.37
C ASP A 160 -8.99 17.88 -3.27
N PRO A 161 -8.60 18.73 -4.25
CA PRO A 161 -7.31 19.41 -4.26
C PRO A 161 -7.19 20.54 -3.22
N GLY A 162 -8.24 20.79 -2.42
CA GLY A 162 -8.29 21.93 -1.52
C GLY A 162 -8.24 23.24 -2.32
N ARG A 163 -7.17 24.02 -2.10
CA ARG A 163 -6.91 25.30 -2.79
C ARG A 163 -5.83 25.20 -3.86
N THR A 164 -5.19 24.03 -4.03
CA THR A 164 -4.14 23.85 -5.03
C THR A 164 -4.76 23.74 -6.42
N GLU A 165 -4.27 24.52 -7.37
CA GLU A 165 -4.62 24.39 -8.78
C GLU A 165 -3.53 23.63 -9.53
N PHE A 166 -3.93 22.72 -10.41
CA PHE A 166 -3.03 21.95 -11.26
C PHE A 166 -3.33 22.29 -12.72
N ALA A 167 -2.29 22.48 -13.53
CA ALA A 167 -2.47 22.60 -14.97
C ALA A 167 -3.07 21.30 -15.53
N ARG A 168 -3.96 21.43 -16.52
CA ARG A 168 -4.56 20.26 -17.16
C ARG A 168 -3.51 19.45 -17.90
N ILE A 169 -3.55 18.14 -17.71
CA ILE A 169 -2.72 17.19 -18.46
C ILE A 169 -3.47 16.85 -19.75
N PRO A 170 -2.85 17.03 -20.94
CA PRO A 170 -3.46 16.67 -22.21
C PRO A 170 -3.76 15.17 -22.31
N ASP A 171 -4.71 14.81 -23.18
CA ASP A 171 -5.02 13.41 -23.45
C ASP A 171 -3.91 12.72 -24.26
N GLU A 172 -3.22 13.43 -25.15
CA GLU A 172 -2.15 12.86 -25.99
C GLU A 172 -0.85 13.68 -25.90
N PRO A 173 -0.19 13.72 -24.72
CA PRO A 173 1.10 14.39 -24.58
C PRO A 173 2.20 13.63 -25.34
N THR A 174 3.18 14.38 -25.85
CA THR A 174 4.24 13.85 -26.71
C THR A 174 5.40 13.27 -25.90
N LYS A 175 6.32 12.55 -26.58
CA LYS A 175 7.58 12.12 -25.95
C LYS A 175 8.43 13.30 -25.46
N ASP A 176 8.42 14.42 -26.19
CA ASP A 176 9.17 15.62 -25.79
C ASP A 176 8.61 16.25 -24.52
N ASP A 177 7.27 16.27 -24.37
CA ASP A 177 6.61 16.69 -23.13
C ASP A 177 7.02 15.81 -21.95
N ALA A 178 7.11 14.49 -22.18
CA ALA A 178 7.54 13.52 -21.17
C ALA A 178 9.02 13.72 -20.76
N CYS A 179 9.91 14.00 -21.72
CA CYS A 179 11.31 14.33 -21.45
C CYS A 179 11.45 15.62 -20.61
N ALA A 180 10.73 16.67 -20.98
CA ALA A 180 10.74 17.93 -20.23
C ALA A 180 10.15 17.76 -18.81
N ALA A 181 9.08 16.97 -18.69
CA ALA A 181 8.50 16.60 -17.40
C ALA A 181 9.47 15.80 -16.53
N LEU A 182 10.22 14.87 -17.10
CA LEU A 182 11.21 14.07 -16.38
C LEU A 182 12.32 14.93 -15.76
N GLU A 183 12.85 15.90 -16.51
CA GLU A 183 13.88 16.82 -15.98
C GLU A 183 13.34 17.68 -14.84
N LEU A 184 12.07 18.11 -14.92
CA LEU A 184 11.42 18.80 -13.81
C LEU A 184 11.24 17.88 -12.59
N LEU A 185 10.85 16.62 -12.81
CA LEU A 185 10.63 15.64 -11.75
C LEU A 185 11.92 15.24 -11.02
N LYS A 186 13.07 15.29 -11.70
CA LYS A 186 14.40 15.05 -11.09
C LYS A 186 14.86 16.17 -10.16
N ARG A 187 14.33 17.40 -10.32
CA ARG A 187 14.83 18.60 -9.64
C ARG A 187 14.84 18.53 -8.10
N PRO A 188 13.80 17.99 -7.40
CA PRO A 188 13.86 17.80 -5.95
C PRO A 188 14.97 16.85 -5.48
N PHE A 189 15.42 15.96 -6.37
CA PHE A 189 16.38 14.91 -6.07
C PHE A 189 17.80 15.21 -6.58
N ARG A 190 18.05 16.41 -7.11
CA ARG A 190 19.26 16.73 -7.89
C ARG A 190 20.57 16.61 -7.12
N GLU A 191 20.56 16.85 -5.81
CA GLU A 191 21.73 16.74 -4.92
C GLU A 191 21.71 15.49 -4.05
N PHE A 192 20.72 14.60 -4.22
CA PHE A 192 20.72 13.34 -3.47
C PHE A 192 21.86 12.44 -3.96
N PRO A 193 22.70 11.92 -3.05
CA PRO A 193 23.84 11.09 -3.42
C PRO A 193 23.39 9.65 -3.58
N PHE A 194 22.64 9.38 -4.65
CA PHE A 194 22.24 8.03 -5.01
C PHE A 194 23.45 7.17 -5.34
N ASP A 195 23.42 5.89 -4.96
CA ASP A 195 24.46 4.89 -5.28
C ASP A 195 24.37 4.41 -6.75
N GLY A 196 24.21 5.36 -7.68
CA GLY A 196 23.98 5.14 -9.09
C GLY A 196 22.55 5.46 -9.57
N GLU A 197 22.42 5.62 -10.89
CA GLU A 197 21.17 6.02 -11.54
C GLU A 197 19.99 5.04 -11.34
N PRO A 198 20.15 3.71 -11.21
CA PRO A 198 19.04 2.83 -10.86
C PRO A 198 18.33 3.20 -9.56
N HIS A 199 19.06 3.69 -8.54
CA HIS A 199 18.45 4.11 -7.28
C HIS A 199 17.69 5.43 -7.40
N ARG A 200 18.18 6.38 -8.23
CA ARG A 200 17.40 7.57 -8.62
C ARG A 200 16.11 7.20 -9.35
N SER A 201 16.19 6.22 -10.26
CA SER A 201 15.02 5.68 -10.96
C SER A 201 13.99 5.09 -9.98
N VAL A 202 14.42 4.41 -8.91
CA VAL A 202 13.54 3.94 -7.84
C VAL A 202 12.83 5.11 -7.13
N ALA A 203 13.54 6.22 -6.85
CA ALA A 203 12.93 7.40 -6.26
C ALA A 203 11.85 8.03 -7.18
N LEU A 204 12.13 8.14 -8.48
CA LEU A 204 11.15 8.62 -9.47
C LEU A 204 9.94 7.68 -9.58
N ALA A 205 10.19 6.37 -9.60
CA ALA A 205 9.14 5.35 -9.59
C ALA A 205 8.28 5.43 -8.32
N ALA A 206 8.85 5.78 -7.17
CA ALA A 206 8.11 5.98 -5.93
C ALA A 206 7.13 7.17 -6.05
N VAL A 207 7.58 8.30 -6.63
CA VAL A 207 6.70 9.47 -6.87
C VAL A 207 5.56 9.12 -7.81
N MET A 208 5.88 8.51 -8.95
CA MET A 208 4.89 8.07 -9.93
C MET A 208 3.89 7.09 -9.29
N THR A 209 4.40 6.12 -8.53
CA THR A 209 3.56 5.15 -7.82
C THR A 209 2.67 5.84 -6.80
N ALA A 210 3.17 6.80 -6.01
CA ALA A 210 2.36 7.52 -5.03
C ALA A 210 1.14 8.22 -5.66
N LEU A 211 1.32 8.78 -6.87
CA LEU A 211 0.28 9.49 -7.60
C LEU A 211 -0.75 8.56 -8.24
N VAL A 212 -0.33 7.41 -8.78
CA VAL A 212 -1.21 6.48 -9.50
C VAL A 212 -1.45 5.14 -8.78
N ARG A 213 -1.08 5.01 -7.50
CA ARG A 213 -1.12 3.74 -6.74
C ARG A 213 -2.47 3.03 -6.85
N ARG A 214 -3.57 3.79 -6.89
CA ARG A 214 -4.95 3.29 -6.90
C ARG A 214 -5.39 2.74 -8.27
N MET A 215 -4.60 2.97 -9.31
CA MET A 215 -4.71 2.34 -10.63
C MET A 215 -4.39 0.84 -10.56
N PHE A 216 -3.49 0.44 -9.65
CA PHE A 216 -2.98 -0.93 -9.58
C PHE A 216 -3.60 -1.73 -8.43
N SER A 217 -3.82 -3.02 -8.65
CA SER A 217 -4.19 -3.96 -7.57
C SER A 217 -3.05 -4.19 -6.58
N SER A 218 -1.80 -4.13 -7.04
CA SER A 218 -0.58 -4.39 -6.26
C SER A 218 0.53 -3.39 -6.62
N ALA A 219 1.48 -3.18 -5.70
CA ALA A 219 2.68 -2.37 -5.93
C ALA A 219 3.80 -2.81 -4.98
N PRO A 220 5.07 -2.71 -5.40
CA PRO A 220 6.19 -3.10 -4.55
C PRO A 220 6.37 -2.16 -3.34
N LEU A 221 7.07 -2.65 -2.33
CA LEU A 221 7.65 -1.83 -1.26
C LEU A 221 8.84 -1.05 -1.84
N PHE A 222 9.01 0.20 -1.41
CA PHE A 222 10.18 1.01 -1.73
C PHE A 222 11.04 1.15 -0.48
N ALA A 223 12.18 0.47 -0.45
CA ALA A 223 13.15 0.55 0.64
C ALA A 223 14.18 1.63 0.35
N ILE A 224 14.20 2.70 1.15
CA ILE A 224 15.20 3.75 1.09
C ILE A 224 16.27 3.43 2.14
N ASP A 225 17.45 3.08 1.66
CA ASP A 225 18.55 2.55 2.44
C ASP A 225 19.75 3.51 2.41
N ALA A 226 20.55 3.51 3.47
CA ALA A 226 21.83 4.20 3.52
C ALA A 226 22.75 3.55 4.57
N PRO A 227 24.07 3.70 4.47
CA PRO A 227 25.00 3.15 5.46
C PRO A 227 24.84 3.76 6.86
N THR A 228 24.50 5.05 6.94
CA THR A 228 24.52 5.85 8.18
C THR A 228 23.25 6.69 8.35
N ALA A 229 23.01 7.15 9.58
CA ALA A 229 21.96 8.11 9.87
C ALA A 229 22.29 9.50 9.30
N GLY A 230 21.27 10.31 9.03
CA GLY A 230 21.45 11.68 8.52
C GLY A 230 21.66 11.80 7.00
N SER A 231 21.74 10.69 6.25
CA SER A 231 21.94 10.72 4.79
C SER A 231 20.73 11.18 3.95
N GLY A 232 19.65 11.66 4.56
CA GLY A 232 18.47 12.17 3.85
C GLY A 232 17.38 11.13 3.50
N LYS A 233 17.38 9.94 4.08
CA LYS A 233 16.36 8.89 3.79
C LYS A 233 14.92 9.34 4.08
N SER A 234 14.68 9.87 5.28
CA SER A 234 13.36 10.38 5.67
C SER A 234 13.00 11.65 4.89
N LEU A 235 14.00 12.46 4.47
CA LEU A 235 13.77 13.60 3.58
C LEU A 235 13.27 13.14 2.20
N LEU A 236 13.84 12.06 1.64
CA LEU A 236 13.38 11.50 0.36
C LEU A 236 11.93 11.02 0.45
N SER A 237 11.57 10.27 1.49
CA SER A 237 10.19 9.81 1.70
C SER A 237 9.21 10.97 1.94
N GLU A 238 9.66 12.04 2.62
CA GLU A 238 8.91 13.28 2.76
C GLU A 238 8.64 13.95 1.40
N ILE A 239 9.64 14.10 0.53
CA ILE A 239 9.49 14.69 -0.80
C ILE A 239 8.45 13.90 -1.62
N VAL A 240 8.55 12.57 -1.64
CA VAL A 240 7.58 11.70 -2.34
C VAL A 240 6.16 11.95 -1.84
N CYS A 241 5.97 12.03 -0.53
CA CYS A 241 4.65 12.25 0.05
C CYS A 241 4.11 13.67 -0.18
N ILE A 242 4.97 14.69 -0.10
CA ILE A 242 4.59 16.08 -0.37
C ILE A 242 4.10 16.20 -1.81
N ILE A 243 4.80 15.63 -2.79
CA ILE A 243 4.35 15.64 -4.18
C ILE A 243 2.95 15.03 -4.29
N ALA A 244 2.74 13.83 -3.74
CA ALA A 244 1.46 13.13 -3.83
C ALA A 244 0.30 13.82 -3.08
N THR A 245 0.56 14.34 -1.87
CA THR A 245 -0.49 14.70 -0.91
C THR A 245 -0.52 16.16 -0.49
N GLY A 246 0.55 16.91 -0.74
CA GLY A 246 0.74 18.29 -0.27
C GLY A 246 1.18 18.41 1.18
N HIS A 247 1.38 17.29 1.87
CA HIS A 247 1.72 17.24 3.29
C HIS A 247 2.83 16.21 3.54
N LYS A 248 3.44 16.26 4.71
CA LYS A 248 4.38 15.22 5.15
C LYS A 248 3.64 13.88 5.38
N PRO A 249 4.35 12.74 5.24
CA PRO A 249 3.73 11.43 5.34
C PRO A 249 3.22 11.10 6.73
N ALA A 250 2.29 10.13 6.77
CA ALA A 250 2.00 9.40 7.99
C ALA A 250 3.23 8.53 8.33
N MET A 251 4.02 9.01 9.28
CA MET A 251 5.21 8.31 9.76
C MET A 251 4.81 7.34 10.86
N MET A 252 5.24 6.08 10.73
CA MET A 252 5.17 5.07 11.79
C MET A 252 6.55 4.45 11.98
N SER A 253 6.93 4.17 13.23
CA SER A 253 8.12 3.37 13.47
C SER A 253 7.84 1.88 13.20
N GLN A 254 8.89 1.10 13.01
CA GLN A 254 8.77 -0.36 12.97
C GLN A 254 8.36 -0.88 14.36
N GLY A 255 7.26 -1.62 14.45
CA GLY A 255 6.73 -2.23 15.68
C GLY A 255 7.65 -3.34 16.20
N LYS A 256 7.60 -3.65 17.49
CA LYS A 256 8.47 -4.64 18.17
C LYS A 256 8.17 -6.09 17.78
N SER A 257 7.00 -6.36 17.20
CA SER A 257 6.58 -7.66 16.67
C SER A 257 5.72 -7.51 15.41
N ASP A 258 5.47 -8.62 14.72
CA ASP A 258 4.58 -8.68 13.56
C ASP A 258 3.15 -8.24 13.89
N GLU A 259 2.64 -8.59 15.08
CA GLU A 259 1.31 -8.16 15.53
C GLU A 259 1.24 -6.65 15.72
N GLU A 260 2.31 -6.02 16.21
CA GLU A 260 2.38 -4.57 16.35
C GLU A 260 2.46 -3.88 15.00
N ASN A 261 3.22 -4.44 14.06
CA ASN A 261 3.27 -3.97 12.67
C ASN A 261 1.91 -4.07 11.99
N GLU A 262 1.22 -5.22 12.11
CA GLU A 262 -0.14 -5.42 11.58
C GLU A 262 -1.11 -4.40 12.17
N LYS A 263 -1.07 -4.18 13.50
CA LYS A 263 -1.90 -3.18 14.18
C LYS A 263 -1.72 -1.78 13.60
N ARG A 264 -0.46 -1.34 13.44
CA ARG A 264 -0.13 0.00 12.91
C ARG A 264 -0.53 0.13 11.44
N LEU A 265 -0.16 -0.84 10.60
CA LEU A 265 -0.51 -0.85 9.17
C LEU A 265 -2.03 -0.85 8.95
N SER A 266 -2.78 -1.62 9.76
CA SER A 266 -4.23 -1.66 9.72
C SER A 266 -4.86 -0.29 10.01
N SER A 267 -4.34 0.43 11.02
CA SER A 267 -4.81 1.79 11.37
C SER A 267 -4.64 2.77 10.21
N VAL A 268 -3.48 2.73 9.55
CA VAL A 268 -3.16 3.60 8.41
C VAL A 268 -4.05 3.29 7.19
N LEU A 269 -4.27 2.01 6.87
CA LEU A 269 -5.16 1.59 5.78
C LEU A 269 -6.63 1.96 6.03
N MET A 270 -7.10 1.81 7.28
CA MET A 270 -8.46 2.20 7.67
C MET A 270 -8.67 3.70 7.51
N ALA A 271 -7.70 4.53 7.91
CA ALA A 271 -7.74 5.98 7.70
C ALA A 271 -7.66 6.38 6.22
N GLY A 272 -7.15 5.49 5.36
CA GLY A 272 -7.06 5.70 3.91
C GLY A 272 -5.86 6.54 3.48
N ASP A 273 -4.80 6.57 4.30
CA ASP A 273 -3.58 7.33 4.00
C ASP A 273 -2.94 6.84 2.69
N PRO A 274 -2.65 7.73 1.73
CA PRO A 274 -2.16 7.33 0.40
C PRO A 274 -0.68 6.90 0.38
N VAL A 275 0.11 7.31 1.36
CA VAL A 275 1.53 6.96 1.50
C VAL A 275 1.79 6.58 2.95
N ILE A 276 2.42 5.42 3.15
CA ILE A 276 2.80 4.85 4.44
C ILE A 276 4.31 4.83 4.50
N VAL A 277 4.91 5.43 5.53
CA VAL A 277 6.35 5.36 5.75
C VAL A 277 6.63 4.60 7.05
N ILE A 278 7.27 3.45 6.92
CA ILE A 278 7.83 2.67 8.02
C ILE A 278 9.25 3.21 8.26
N ASP A 279 9.33 4.20 9.14
CA ASP A 279 10.54 4.97 9.41
C ASP A 279 11.44 4.26 10.42
N ASN A 280 12.75 4.51 10.29
CA ASN A 280 13.78 3.99 11.19
C ASN A 280 13.67 2.48 11.46
N CYS A 281 13.57 1.68 10.40
CA CYS A 281 13.60 0.22 10.51
C CYS A 281 15.01 -0.22 10.95
N ASP A 282 15.06 -0.91 12.08
CA ASP A 282 16.27 -1.42 12.73
C ASP A 282 16.32 -2.96 12.78
N ARG A 283 15.28 -3.61 12.27
CA ARG A 283 15.11 -5.06 12.23
C ARG A 283 14.68 -5.50 10.83
N PRO A 284 14.88 -6.79 10.49
CA PRO A 284 14.40 -7.33 9.23
C PRO A 284 12.94 -6.97 8.95
N ILE A 285 12.69 -6.43 7.75
CA ILE A 285 11.33 -6.14 7.31
C ILE A 285 10.73 -7.43 6.76
N GLU A 286 9.76 -7.97 7.48
CA GLU A 286 9.01 -9.17 7.13
C GLU A 286 7.52 -9.05 7.52
N GLY A 287 6.77 -10.13 7.35
CA GLY A 287 5.39 -10.24 7.79
C GLY A 287 4.39 -10.57 6.67
N ASP A 288 3.50 -11.52 6.96
CA ASP A 288 2.47 -11.99 6.02
C ASP A 288 1.45 -10.90 5.67
N PHE A 289 1.10 -10.06 6.64
CA PHE A 289 0.18 -8.94 6.44
C PHE A 289 0.75 -7.93 5.43
N LEU A 290 2.03 -7.54 5.59
CA LEU A 290 2.72 -6.66 4.65
C LEU A 290 2.80 -7.29 3.26
N CYS A 291 3.19 -8.56 3.16
CA CYS A 291 3.22 -9.28 1.88
C CYS A 291 1.86 -9.29 1.17
N THR A 292 0.78 -9.50 1.93
CA THR A 292 -0.60 -9.48 1.41
C THR A 292 -0.98 -8.07 0.97
N MET A 293 -0.66 -7.04 1.77
CA MET A 293 -0.91 -5.64 1.43
C MET A 293 -0.23 -5.23 0.11
N LEU A 294 0.99 -5.69 -0.13
CA LEU A 294 1.74 -5.36 -1.35
C LEU A 294 1.17 -6.07 -2.60
N THR A 295 0.50 -7.22 -2.44
CA THR A 295 0.13 -8.10 -3.58
C THR A 295 -1.37 -8.28 -3.82
N GLN A 296 -2.22 -7.86 -2.90
CA GLN A 296 -3.68 -7.97 -3.02
C GLN A 296 -4.31 -6.58 -3.07
N GLU A 297 -5.43 -6.43 -3.77
CA GLU A 297 -6.17 -5.15 -3.82
C GLU A 297 -6.79 -4.78 -2.46
N LYS A 298 -7.11 -5.80 -1.65
CA LYS A 298 -7.82 -5.66 -0.38
C LYS A 298 -7.22 -6.58 0.67
N VAL A 299 -7.22 -6.12 1.92
CA VAL A 299 -6.87 -6.92 3.10
C VAL A 299 -8.00 -6.89 4.12
N ARG A 300 -7.97 -7.84 5.05
CA ARG A 300 -8.99 -8.04 6.09
C ARG A 300 -8.40 -7.93 7.49
N PRO A 301 -7.93 -6.74 7.92
CA PRO A 301 -7.44 -6.55 9.27
C PRO A 301 -8.55 -6.66 10.32
N ARG A 302 -8.17 -7.13 11.51
CA ARG A 302 -9.01 -7.04 12.71
C ARG A 302 -9.07 -5.60 13.19
N VAL A 303 -10.26 -5.13 13.57
CA VAL A 303 -10.45 -3.84 14.21
C VAL A 303 -9.89 -3.92 15.63
N LEU A 304 -9.07 -2.93 16.00
CA LEU A 304 -8.40 -2.94 17.29
C LEU A 304 -9.39 -2.81 18.44
N GLY A 305 -9.20 -3.66 19.47
CA GLY A 305 -10.08 -3.72 20.63
C GLY A 305 -11.45 -4.33 20.34
N GLN A 306 -11.68 -4.87 19.13
CA GLN A 306 -12.93 -5.51 18.72
C GLN A 306 -12.64 -6.86 18.07
N SER A 307 -13.60 -7.79 18.10
CA SER A 307 -13.51 -9.06 17.37
C SER A 307 -13.99 -8.95 15.92
N GLU A 308 -14.17 -7.73 15.42
CA GLU A 308 -14.65 -7.43 14.08
C GLU A 308 -13.48 -7.39 13.07
N VAL A 309 -13.71 -7.89 11.87
CA VAL A 309 -12.74 -7.85 10.75
C VAL A 309 -13.34 -6.99 9.66
N ARG A 310 -12.56 -6.08 9.08
CA ARG A 310 -13.06 -5.20 8.01
C ARG A 310 -12.26 -5.36 6.74
N ASN A 311 -12.95 -5.36 5.60
CA ASN A 311 -12.29 -5.20 4.31
C ASN A 311 -11.75 -3.77 4.18
N VAL A 312 -10.49 -3.62 3.81
CA VAL A 312 -9.86 -2.32 3.49
C VAL A 312 -9.05 -2.41 2.20
N PRO A 313 -8.98 -1.35 1.38
CA PRO A 313 -8.19 -1.34 0.16
C PRO A 313 -6.72 -1.09 0.48
N THR A 314 -5.81 -1.71 -0.27
CA THR A 314 -4.35 -1.59 -0.11
C THR A 314 -3.73 -0.52 -1.00
N GLY A 315 -4.55 0.39 -1.54
CA GLY A 315 -4.18 1.42 -2.50
C GLY A 315 -3.31 2.55 -1.94
N SER A 316 -2.36 2.21 -1.07
CA SER A 316 -1.36 3.07 -0.46
C SER A 316 0.04 2.65 -0.93
N LEU A 317 0.90 3.63 -1.19
CA LEU A 317 2.33 3.38 -1.39
C LEU A 317 2.94 3.03 -0.03
N VAL A 318 3.83 2.04 0.00
CA VAL A 318 4.58 1.69 1.21
C VAL A 318 6.05 2.01 0.95
N ILE A 319 6.63 2.80 1.85
CA ILE A 319 8.04 3.13 1.88
C ILE A 319 8.59 2.63 3.22
N ALA A 320 9.75 2.01 3.20
CA ALA A 320 10.52 1.72 4.40
C ALA A 320 11.84 2.48 4.36
N THR A 321 12.30 2.96 5.51
CA THR A 321 13.61 3.61 5.61
C THR A 321 14.42 3.00 6.73
N GLY A 322 15.73 2.87 6.58
CA GLY A 322 16.60 2.42 7.66
C GLY A 322 18.07 2.44 7.26
N ASN A 323 18.93 2.06 8.18
CA ASN A 323 20.37 1.95 7.92
C ASN A 323 20.71 0.50 7.62
N ASN A 324 21.31 0.23 6.45
CA ASN A 324 21.60 -1.11 5.96
C ASN A 324 20.40 -2.06 6.14
N LEU A 325 19.29 -1.70 5.52
CA LEU A 325 18.01 -2.40 5.64
C LEU A 325 18.14 -3.89 5.34
N GLU A 326 17.68 -4.70 6.28
CA GLU A 326 17.52 -6.14 6.10
C GLU A 326 16.08 -6.45 5.69
N LEU A 327 15.91 -7.30 4.67
CA LEU A 327 14.62 -7.86 4.27
C LEU A 327 14.61 -9.35 4.54
N ALA A 328 13.47 -9.87 5.01
CA ALA A 328 13.33 -11.29 5.27
C ALA A 328 12.11 -11.90 4.56
N GLY A 329 12.24 -13.19 4.32
CA GLY A 329 11.21 -14.02 3.72
C GLY A 329 10.74 -13.51 2.37
N ASP A 330 9.43 -13.38 2.25
CA ASP A 330 8.78 -13.17 0.99
C ASP A 330 8.74 -11.66 0.61
N VAL A 331 9.05 -10.75 1.55
CA VAL A 331 9.16 -9.30 1.29
C VAL A 331 10.32 -8.99 0.35
N THR A 332 11.44 -9.71 0.42
CA THR A 332 12.65 -9.45 -0.39
C THR A 332 12.37 -9.35 -1.88
N ARG A 333 11.57 -10.27 -2.42
CA ARG A 333 11.20 -10.27 -3.86
C ARG A 333 10.11 -9.25 -4.22
N ARG A 334 9.56 -8.53 -3.24
CA ARG A 334 8.49 -7.53 -3.37
C ARG A 334 8.97 -6.10 -3.13
N THR A 335 10.28 -5.89 -3.04
CA THR A 335 10.88 -4.61 -2.69
C THR A 335 11.80 -4.09 -3.79
N LEU A 336 11.77 -2.78 -4.02
CA LEU A 336 12.77 -2.03 -4.79
C LEU A 336 13.65 -1.25 -3.83
N PHE A 337 14.94 -1.12 -4.16
CA PHE A 337 15.92 -0.50 -3.28
C PHE A 337 16.39 0.84 -3.83
N CYS A 338 16.29 1.87 -3.01
CA CYS A 338 16.84 3.20 -3.26
C CYS A 338 17.96 3.44 -2.25
N ARG A 339 19.21 3.16 -2.64
CA ARG A 339 20.38 3.35 -1.79
C ARG A 339 20.94 4.76 -1.99
N ILE A 340 21.18 5.44 -0.87
CA ILE A 340 21.80 6.75 -0.79
C ILE A 340 23.10 6.58 -0.01
N ASP A 341 24.22 7.04 -0.56
CA ASP A 341 25.51 7.02 0.11
C ASP A 341 26.22 8.36 -0.07
N THR A 342 26.33 9.13 1.01
CA THR A 342 27.02 10.43 1.01
C THR A 342 28.54 10.31 0.96
N GLY A 343 29.10 9.11 1.20
CA GLY A 343 30.54 8.89 1.34
C GLY A 343 31.17 9.63 2.53
N ALA A 344 30.36 10.21 3.43
CA ALA A 344 30.79 11.08 4.51
C ALA A 344 30.53 10.43 5.89
N GLU A 345 31.47 10.57 6.81
CA GLU A 345 31.33 10.11 8.21
C GLU A 345 30.23 10.88 8.96
N ARG A 346 30.02 12.15 8.62
CA ARG A 346 29.02 13.05 9.20
C ARG A 346 28.06 13.61 8.14
N PRO A 347 27.14 12.78 7.61
CA PRO A 347 26.13 13.22 6.63
C PRO A 347 25.27 14.40 7.12
N ASP A 348 25.07 14.50 8.44
CA ASP A 348 24.27 15.53 9.10
C ASP A 348 24.87 16.94 8.99
N GLN A 349 26.15 17.06 8.59
CA GLN A 349 26.87 18.32 8.43
C GLN A 349 26.99 18.76 6.97
N ILE A 350 26.45 17.99 6.02
CA ILE A 350 26.45 18.36 4.61
C ILE A 350 25.47 19.50 4.40
N GLU A 351 25.98 20.62 3.90
CA GLU A 351 25.17 21.75 3.46
C GLU A 351 24.72 21.52 2.01
N TYR A 352 23.42 21.60 1.79
CA TYR A 352 22.80 21.52 0.45
C TYR A 352 22.53 22.92 -0.07
N SER A 353 22.57 23.09 -1.40
CA SER A 353 22.41 24.43 -2.01
C SER A 353 20.99 24.99 -1.93
N PHE A 354 20.03 24.16 -1.51
CA PHE A 354 18.61 24.50 -1.46
C PHE A 354 17.87 23.72 -0.38
N ASP A 355 16.71 24.23 0.03
CA ASP A 355 15.76 23.51 0.86
C ASP A 355 14.83 22.67 -0.02
N ALA A 356 15.07 21.35 -0.04
CA ALA A 356 14.30 20.42 -0.86
C ALA A 356 12.82 20.34 -0.47
N VAL A 357 12.48 20.50 0.82
CA VAL A 357 11.08 20.48 1.27
C VAL A 357 10.36 21.75 0.83
N ALA A 358 10.99 22.91 1.03
CA ALA A 358 10.41 24.20 0.65
C ALA A 358 10.20 24.27 -0.88
N GLU A 359 11.23 23.94 -1.67
CA GLU A 359 11.15 23.99 -3.13
C GLU A 359 10.15 22.95 -3.67
N THR A 360 10.11 21.74 -3.11
CA THR A 360 9.11 20.72 -3.49
C THR A 360 7.68 21.19 -3.19
N THR A 361 7.47 21.82 -2.03
CA THR A 361 6.16 22.33 -1.63
C THR A 361 5.68 23.43 -2.58
N GLU A 362 6.57 24.36 -2.92
CA GLU A 362 6.30 25.44 -3.88
C GLU A 362 6.02 24.89 -5.29
N MET A 363 6.85 23.97 -5.77
CA MET A 363 6.74 23.42 -7.12
C MET A 363 5.73 22.28 -7.25
N ARG A 364 5.08 21.86 -6.16
CA ARG A 364 4.22 20.68 -6.12
C ARG A 364 3.24 20.59 -7.30
N PRO A 365 2.48 21.64 -7.66
CA PRO A 365 1.55 21.55 -8.79
C PRO A 365 2.23 21.12 -10.09
N ARG A 366 3.42 21.65 -10.36
CA ARG A 366 4.19 21.35 -11.57
C ARG A 366 4.81 19.95 -11.52
N LEU A 367 5.27 19.52 -10.34
CA LEU A 367 5.83 18.17 -10.14
C LEU A 367 4.77 17.08 -10.33
N VAL A 368 3.54 17.29 -9.84
CA VAL A 368 2.41 16.38 -10.04
C VAL A 368 2.06 16.27 -11.52
N VAL A 369 1.92 17.40 -12.21
CA VAL A 369 1.62 17.44 -13.65
C VAL A 369 2.73 16.74 -14.43
N ALA A 370 4.00 16.98 -14.10
CA ALA A 370 5.13 16.32 -14.73
C ALA A 370 5.08 14.79 -14.59
N ALA A 371 4.94 14.28 -13.36
CA ALA A 371 4.89 12.84 -13.11
C ALA A 371 3.75 12.14 -13.86
N LEU A 372 2.56 12.76 -13.90
CA LEU A 372 1.42 12.20 -14.64
C LEU A 372 1.59 12.34 -16.16
N THR A 373 2.22 13.41 -16.65
CA THR A 373 2.55 13.60 -18.07
C THR A 373 3.49 12.50 -18.56
N ILE A 374 4.49 12.10 -17.78
CA ILE A 374 5.39 10.98 -18.12
C ILE A 374 4.60 9.70 -18.38
N ILE A 375 3.73 9.31 -17.44
CA ILE A 375 2.94 8.08 -17.56
C ILE A 375 1.95 8.18 -18.71
N ARG A 376 1.23 9.32 -18.82
CA ARG A 376 0.22 9.53 -19.86
C ARG A 376 0.84 9.52 -21.25
N SER A 377 2.02 10.10 -21.44
CA SER A 377 2.73 10.11 -22.73
C SER A 377 3.14 8.70 -23.15
N TYR A 378 3.62 7.89 -22.22
CA TYR A 378 3.95 6.48 -22.50
C TYR A 378 2.71 5.66 -22.91
N ILE A 379 1.58 5.88 -22.24
CA ILE A 379 0.30 5.25 -22.60
C ILE A 379 -0.17 5.73 -23.98
N ALA A 380 -0.15 7.04 -24.23
CA ALA A 380 -0.57 7.64 -25.50
C ALA A 380 0.30 7.18 -26.68
N ALA A 381 1.60 6.93 -26.45
CA ALA A 381 2.51 6.37 -27.43
C ALA A 381 2.30 4.86 -27.71
N GLY A 382 1.30 4.23 -27.09
CA GLY A 382 0.99 2.80 -27.30
C GLY A 382 1.91 1.84 -26.56
N ARG A 383 2.56 2.29 -25.48
CA ARG A 383 3.44 1.47 -24.62
C ARG A 383 4.58 0.74 -25.39
N PRO A 384 5.45 1.46 -26.10
CA PRO A 384 6.41 0.90 -27.07
C PRO A 384 7.58 0.10 -26.46
N THR A 385 7.72 0.06 -25.13
CA THR A 385 8.85 -0.58 -24.43
C THR A 385 8.33 -1.51 -23.34
N PRO A 386 7.68 -2.63 -23.69
CA PRO A 386 7.22 -3.59 -22.69
C PRO A 386 8.42 -4.28 -22.03
N LEU A 387 8.37 -4.46 -20.72
CA LEU A 387 9.43 -5.12 -19.96
C LEU A 387 9.01 -6.51 -19.50
N ARG A 388 10.00 -7.33 -19.13
CA ARG A 388 9.71 -8.60 -18.47
C ARG A 388 8.87 -8.37 -17.21
N LYS A 389 7.76 -9.11 -17.16
CA LYS A 389 6.80 -9.07 -16.06
C LYS A 389 7.45 -9.53 -14.75
N ILE A 390 7.22 -8.77 -13.68
CA ILE A 390 7.54 -9.19 -12.32
C ILE A 390 6.27 -9.79 -11.72
N GLY A 391 6.37 -11.03 -11.26
CA GLY A 391 5.24 -11.74 -10.66
C GLY A 391 4.58 -10.93 -9.55
N SER A 392 3.25 -10.84 -9.57
CA SER A 392 2.43 -10.04 -8.66
C SER A 392 2.49 -8.52 -8.86
N PHE A 393 3.27 -7.99 -9.81
CA PHE A 393 3.39 -6.56 -10.11
C PHE A 393 3.30 -6.28 -11.62
N GLU A 394 2.55 -7.10 -12.35
CA GLU A 394 2.45 -7.05 -13.80
C GLU A 394 1.85 -5.73 -14.29
N GLN A 395 0.77 -5.26 -13.67
CA GLN A 395 0.14 -3.97 -14.00
C GLN A 395 1.03 -2.78 -13.58
N TRP A 396 1.66 -2.87 -12.41
CA TRP A 396 2.59 -1.84 -11.91
C TRP A 396 3.82 -1.68 -12.82
N GLY A 397 4.17 -2.71 -13.62
CA GLY A 397 5.22 -2.67 -14.64
C GLY A 397 5.15 -1.44 -15.57
N LEU A 398 3.97 -0.86 -15.77
CA LEU A 398 3.76 0.40 -16.50
C LEU A 398 4.72 1.52 -16.07
N ILE A 399 4.98 1.65 -14.76
CA ILE A 399 5.87 2.70 -14.24
C ILE A 399 7.32 2.46 -14.65
N ARG A 400 7.77 1.20 -14.61
CA ARG A 400 9.11 0.80 -15.08
C ARG A 400 9.27 1.09 -16.56
N GLU A 401 8.28 0.66 -17.33
CA GLU A 401 8.29 0.79 -18.78
C GLU A 401 8.32 2.26 -19.21
N ALA A 402 7.55 3.13 -18.56
CA ALA A 402 7.56 4.58 -18.83
C ALA A 402 8.92 5.22 -18.53
N LEU A 403 9.60 4.81 -17.46
CA LEU A 403 10.94 5.29 -17.11
C LEU A 403 11.99 4.81 -18.12
N VAL A 404 11.97 3.52 -18.48
CA VAL A 404 12.90 2.94 -19.47
C VAL A 404 12.71 3.55 -20.86
N TRP A 405 11.46 3.85 -21.25
CA TRP A 405 11.17 4.54 -22.51
C TRP A 405 11.76 5.95 -22.60
N LEU A 406 12.00 6.59 -21.45
CA LEU A 406 12.69 7.88 -21.30
C LEU A 406 14.18 7.72 -20.91
N ASP A 407 14.78 6.59 -21.30
CA ASP A 407 16.20 6.30 -21.13
C ASP A 407 16.69 6.32 -19.67
N GLN A 408 15.78 6.11 -18.71
CA GLN A 408 16.14 5.88 -17.32
C GLN A 408 16.40 4.38 -17.07
N PRO A 409 17.34 4.01 -16.19
CA PRO A 409 17.52 2.60 -15.84
C PRO A 409 16.26 1.98 -15.25
N ASP A 410 16.02 0.70 -15.50
CA ASP A 410 14.89 -0.02 -14.89
C ASP A 410 15.06 -0.05 -13.36
N PRO A 411 14.11 0.51 -12.57
CA PRO A 411 14.23 0.51 -11.12
C PRO A 411 14.22 -0.91 -10.52
N ALA A 412 13.75 -1.92 -11.25
CA ALA A 412 13.80 -3.32 -10.83
C ALA A 412 15.22 -3.92 -10.78
N LEU A 413 16.21 -3.30 -11.40
CA LEU A 413 17.61 -3.75 -11.31
C LEU A 413 18.10 -3.80 -9.86
N THR A 414 17.67 -2.84 -9.03
CA THR A 414 18.07 -2.76 -7.61
C THR A 414 17.54 -3.94 -6.79
N ARG A 415 16.36 -4.46 -7.15
CA ARG A 415 15.79 -5.67 -6.57
C ARG A 415 16.59 -6.91 -6.95
N GLU A 416 17.06 -7.00 -8.18
CA GLU A 416 17.84 -8.15 -8.65
C GLU A 416 19.21 -8.21 -7.97
N LEU A 417 19.85 -7.05 -7.75
CA LEU A 417 21.12 -6.95 -7.01
C LEU A 417 20.98 -7.49 -5.58
N VAL A 418 19.94 -7.08 -4.85
CA VAL A 418 19.72 -7.56 -3.48
C VAL A 418 19.35 -9.05 -3.44
N MET A 419 18.58 -9.54 -4.41
CA MET A 419 18.28 -10.97 -4.52
C MET A 419 19.48 -11.83 -4.95
N ALA A 420 20.50 -11.22 -5.55
CA ALA A 420 21.76 -11.88 -5.90
C ALA A 420 22.67 -12.01 -4.66
N ASP A 421 22.64 -11.01 -3.77
CA ASP A 421 23.46 -10.95 -2.54
C ASP A 421 22.81 -11.63 -1.31
N ASP A 422 21.73 -12.41 -1.51
CA ASP A 422 21.03 -13.11 -0.43
C ASP A 422 21.95 -14.18 0.24
N PRO A 423 22.39 -13.97 1.49
CA PRO A 423 23.31 -14.90 2.16
C PRO A 423 22.69 -16.29 2.36
N HIS A 424 21.36 -16.38 2.56
CA HIS A 424 20.69 -17.67 2.71
C HIS A 424 20.69 -18.46 1.40
N LYS A 425 20.62 -17.77 0.26
CA LYS A 425 20.75 -18.40 -1.05
C LYS A 425 22.20 -18.86 -1.28
N ALA A 426 23.20 -18.07 -0.90
CA ALA A 426 24.61 -18.46 -0.98
C ALA A 426 24.89 -19.72 -0.14
N VAL A 427 24.46 -19.74 1.12
CA VAL A 427 24.58 -20.92 2.02
C VAL A 427 23.90 -22.15 1.42
N LEU A 428 22.71 -22.01 0.81
CA LEU A 428 22.06 -23.13 0.15
C LEU A 428 22.84 -23.62 -1.09
N VAL A 429 23.38 -22.72 -1.91
CA VAL A 429 24.21 -23.09 -3.06
C VAL A 429 25.44 -23.87 -2.61
N ASP A 430 26.14 -23.39 -1.58
CA ASP A 430 27.34 -24.04 -1.05
C ASP A 430 27.02 -25.40 -0.44
N PHE A 431 25.91 -25.51 0.30
CA PHE A 431 25.41 -26.79 0.80
C PHE A 431 25.10 -27.79 -0.33
N LEU A 432 24.41 -27.34 -1.39
CA LEU A 432 24.06 -28.21 -2.53
C LEU A 432 25.30 -28.64 -3.33
N ARG A 433 26.27 -27.75 -3.49
CA ARG A 433 27.57 -28.06 -4.12
C ARG A 433 28.34 -29.09 -3.30
N LEU A 434 28.50 -28.84 -1.99
CA LEU A 434 29.15 -29.78 -1.08
C LEU A 434 28.47 -31.15 -1.11
N TRP A 435 27.14 -31.21 -1.08
CA TRP A 435 26.42 -32.48 -1.12
C TRP A 435 26.72 -33.24 -2.41
N ARG A 436 26.73 -32.55 -3.55
CA ARG A 436 26.99 -33.17 -4.84
C ARG A 436 28.45 -33.58 -4.99
N ASP A 437 29.41 -32.79 -4.51
CA ASP A 437 30.82 -33.13 -4.58
C ASP A 437 31.14 -34.40 -3.78
N VAL A 438 30.45 -34.58 -2.65
CA VAL A 438 30.66 -35.75 -1.78
C VAL A 438 29.88 -36.98 -2.26
N PHE A 439 28.62 -36.81 -2.68
CA PHE A 439 27.72 -37.92 -2.95
C PHE A 439 27.36 -38.11 -4.43
N ALA A 440 27.81 -37.24 -5.32
CA ALA A 440 27.41 -37.20 -6.73
C ALA A 440 25.87 -37.27 -6.88
N ASP A 441 25.38 -38.11 -7.77
CA ASP A 441 23.94 -38.31 -8.02
C ASP A 441 23.32 -39.41 -7.14
N ASN A 442 24.03 -39.89 -6.11
CA ASN A 442 23.56 -40.96 -5.25
C ASN A 442 22.35 -40.52 -4.42
N LYS A 443 21.43 -41.47 -4.22
CA LYS A 443 20.29 -41.32 -3.31
C LYS A 443 20.68 -41.89 -1.95
N LEU A 444 20.64 -41.05 -0.93
CA LEU A 444 21.05 -41.41 0.43
C LEU A 444 20.01 -40.98 1.45
N THR A 445 19.84 -41.79 2.48
CA THR A 445 19.15 -41.44 3.70
C THR A 445 20.07 -40.61 4.60
N LEU A 446 19.49 -39.81 5.49
CA LEU A 446 20.26 -39.06 6.48
C LEU A 446 20.99 -39.97 7.49
N SER A 447 20.51 -41.20 7.70
CA SER A 447 21.18 -42.19 8.54
C SER A 447 22.44 -42.74 7.86
N GLU A 448 22.40 -42.99 6.55
CA GLU A 448 23.59 -43.41 5.78
C GLU A 448 24.64 -42.30 5.75
N VAL A 449 24.22 -41.04 5.55
CA VAL A 449 25.14 -39.90 5.60
C VAL A 449 25.81 -39.78 6.98
N ALA A 450 25.06 -39.99 8.07
CA ALA A 450 25.62 -39.98 9.42
C ALA A 450 26.57 -41.15 9.68
N HIS A 451 26.25 -42.35 9.18
CA HIS A 451 27.13 -43.52 9.25
C HIS A 451 28.45 -43.27 8.51
N MET A 452 28.40 -42.74 7.30
CA MET A 452 29.60 -42.38 6.52
C MET A 452 30.47 -41.34 7.24
N ALA A 453 29.86 -40.41 7.97
CA ALA A 453 30.58 -39.40 8.73
C ALA A 453 31.25 -39.97 10.00
N GLN A 454 30.51 -40.76 10.79
CA GLN A 454 30.93 -41.19 12.13
C GLN A 454 31.73 -42.50 12.13
N GLU A 455 31.27 -43.50 11.37
CA GLU A 455 31.83 -44.85 11.39
C GLU A 455 32.89 -45.05 10.29
N GLU A 456 32.69 -44.44 9.12
CA GLU A 456 33.62 -44.54 7.99
C GLU A 456 34.65 -43.40 7.96
N GLY A 457 34.47 -42.36 8.78
CA GLY A 457 35.39 -41.22 8.88
C GLY A 457 35.49 -40.39 7.60
N ARG A 458 34.46 -40.40 6.74
CA ARG A 458 34.48 -39.70 5.46
C ARG A 458 34.35 -38.19 5.67
N GLU A 459 35.45 -37.46 5.46
CA GLU A 459 35.54 -36.00 5.69
C GLU A 459 34.41 -35.20 5.04
N GLY A 460 34.07 -35.53 3.78
CA GLY A 460 32.97 -34.87 3.07
C GLY A 460 31.59 -35.10 3.70
N ALA A 461 31.33 -36.30 4.21
CA ALA A 461 30.09 -36.60 4.92
C ALA A 461 30.05 -35.88 6.27
N GLN A 462 31.19 -35.79 6.95
CA GLN A 462 31.32 -35.03 8.20
C GLN A 462 31.05 -33.53 7.98
N ALA A 463 31.54 -32.94 6.90
CA ALA A 463 31.26 -31.55 6.54
C ALA A 463 29.76 -31.31 6.32
N ILE A 464 29.07 -32.22 5.62
CA ILE A 464 27.61 -32.16 5.44
C ILE A 464 26.86 -32.25 6.76
N ILE A 465 27.28 -33.15 7.66
CA ILE A 465 26.69 -33.27 9.00
C ILE A 465 26.88 -31.99 9.80
N ASN A 466 28.07 -31.38 9.77
CA ASN A 466 28.36 -30.14 10.47
C ASN A 466 27.49 -28.97 9.96
N GLU A 467 27.33 -28.86 8.64
CA GLU A 467 26.41 -27.89 8.03
C GLU A 467 24.96 -28.09 8.47
N LEU A 468 24.48 -29.33 8.54
CA LEU A 468 23.13 -29.64 9.01
C LEU A 468 22.94 -29.33 10.51
N ILE A 469 23.98 -29.52 11.33
CA ILE A 469 23.97 -29.14 12.74
C ILE A 469 23.86 -27.61 12.87
N ALA A 470 24.72 -26.87 12.15
CA ALA A 470 24.75 -25.41 12.17
C ALA A 470 23.40 -24.82 11.73
N ASN A 471 22.83 -25.31 10.63
CA ASN A 471 21.57 -24.82 10.09
C ASN A 471 20.31 -25.26 10.86
N THR A 472 20.45 -26.17 11.83
CA THR A 472 19.35 -26.56 12.73
C THR A 472 19.48 -25.99 14.14
N ASN A 473 20.49 -25.15 14.40
CA ASN A 473 20.85 -24.66 15.73
C ASN A 473 20.99 -25.80 16.76
N GLY A 474 21.42 -26.98 16.29
CA GLY A 474 21.65 -28.15 17.13
C GLY A 474 23.05 -28.16 17.72
N ARG A 475 23.25 -28.89 18.83
CA ARG A 475 24.60 -29.21 19.35
C ARG A 475 25.14 -30.52 18.78
N VAL A 476 24.25 -31.40 18.33
CA VAL A 476 24.54 -32.74 17.81
C VAL A 476 23.63 -33.00 16.63
N PHE A 477 24.08 -33.84 15.69
CA PHE A 477 23.27 -34.24 14.55
C PHE A 477 21.99 -34.96 14.98
N ASN A 478 20.86 -34.55 14.41
CA ASN A 478 19.57 -35.19 14.62
C ASN A 478 18.84 -35.32 13.27
N THR A 479 18.55 -36.56 12.89
CA THR A 479 17.90 -36.92 11.63
C THR A 479 16.54 -36.24 11.44
N ARG A 480 15.78 -36.01 12.53
CA ARG A 480 14.46 -35.39 12.49
C ARG A 480 14.55 -33.87 12.27
N SER A 481 15.46 -33.18 12.95
CA SER A 481 15.66 -31.73 12.74
C SER A 481 16.25 -31.46 11.37
N ALA A 482 17.28 -32.22 10.96
CA ALA A 482 17.89 -32.13 9.64
C ALA A 482 16.86 -32.41 8.53
N GLY A 483 16.03 -33.45 8.68
CA GLY A 483 14.95 -33.73 7.75
C GLY A 483 13.88 -32.63 7.68
N LYS A 484 13.57 -31.94 8.79
CA LYS A 484 12.66 -30.79 8.80
C LYS A 484 13.28 -29.57 8.10
N PHE A 485 14.57 -29.34 8.29
CA PHE A 485 15.32 -28.30 7.60
C PHE A 485 15.34 -28.56 6.09
N LEU A 486 15.86 -29.73 5.65
CA LEU A 486 15.96 -30.09 4.24
C LEU A 486 14.62 -30.04 3.52
N ARG A 487 13.52 -30.42 4.19
CA ARG A 487 12.17 -30.34 3.62
C ARG A 487 11.81 -28.94 3.13
N LYS A 488 12.31 -27.88 3.75
CA LYS A 488 12.07 -26.49 3.30
C LYS A 488 12.77 -26.17 1.98
N HIS A 489 13.81 -26.93 1.63
CA HIS A 489 14.67 -26.70 0.47
C HIS A 489 14.46 -27.70 -0.68
N VAL A 490 13.76 -28.81 -0.44
CA VAL A 490 13.41 -29.78 -1.49
C VAL A 490 12.66 -29.08 -2.64
N GLY A 491 13.13 -29.29 -3.87
CA GLY A 491 12.56 -28.72 -5.10
C GLY A 491 12.97 -27.28 -5.40
N ARG A 492 13.71 -26.60 -4.50
CA ARG A 492 14.26 -25.27 -4.78
C ARG A 492 15.50 -25.39 -5.66
N ILE A 493 15.58 -24.56 -6.69
CA ILE A 493 16.74 -24.46 -7.58
C ILE A 493 17.64 -23.34 -7.09
N ALA A 494 18.91 -23.64 -6.84
CA ALA A 494 19.93 -22.66 -6.47
C ALA A 494 21.27 -23.03 -7.13
N GLY A 495 21.94 -22.09 -7.78
CA GLY A 495 23.23 -22.33 -8.44
C GLY A 495 23.18 -23.40 -9.54
N GLY A 496 22.02 -23.63 -10.18
CA GLY A 496 21.81 -24.70 -11.16
C GLY A 496 21.59 -26.09 -10.54
N LEU A 497 21.57 -26.20 -9.21
CA LEU A 497 21.38 -27.45 -8.46
C LEU A 497 20.02 -27.47 -7.78
N MET A 498 19.50 -28.68 -7.51
CA MET A 498 18.24 -28.89 -6.79
C MET A 498 18.29 -30.12 -5.90
N LEU A 499 17.92 -29.97 -4.63
CA LEU A 499 17.69 -31.10 -3.73
C LEU A 499 16.35 -31.77 -4.06
N LYS A 500 16.38 -33.07 -4.35
CA LYS A 500 15.19 -33.89 -4.55
C LYS A 500 15.09 -34.93 -3.45
N THR A 501 13.86 -35.26 -3.07
CA THR A 501 13.58 -36.38 -2.17
C THR A 501 12.65 -37.40 -2.83
N ASP A 502 12.94 -38.67 -2.63
CA ASP A 502 12.09 -39.79 -3.00
C ASP A 502 11.81 -40.59 -1.70
N THR A 503 10.58 -41.09 -1.51
CA THR A 503 10.23 -41.92 -0.34
C THR A 503 10.16 -43.38 -0.76
N ASP A 504 10.80 -44.28 -0.02
CA ASP A 504 10.74 -45.72 -0.31
C ASP A 504 9.45 -46.38 0.23
N SER A 505 9.28 -47.68 -0.07
CA SER A 505 8.13 -48.48 0.37
C SER A 505 7.97 -48.57 1.89
N SER A 506 9.05 -48.32 2.64
CA SER A 506 9.07 -48.33 4.10
C SER A 506 8.80 -46.94 4.70
N GLY A 507 8.57 -45.92 3.86
CA GLY A 507 8.30 -44.55 4.28
C GLY A 507 9.57 -43.73 4.59
N ILE A 508 10.76 -44.26 4.33
CA ILE A 508 12.03 -43.58 4.59
C ILE A 508 12.35 -42.64 3.42
N LYS A 509 12.84 -41.44 3.75
CA LYS A 509 13.20 -40.42 2.76
C LYS A 509 14.64 -40.56 2.33
N HIS A 510 14.82 -40.65 1.02
CA HIS A 510 16.09 -40.59 0.33
C HIS A 510 16.27 -39.20 -0.27
N TYR A 511 17.46 -38.63 -0.16
CA TYR A 511 17.83 -37.31 -0.66
C TYR A 511 18.90 -37.46 -1.73
N ARG A 512 18.81 -36.64 -2.78
CA ARG A 512 19.84 -36.50 -3.83
C ARG A 512 19.85 -35.08 -4.37
N VAL A 513 21.00 -34.62 -4.86
CA VAL A 513 21.11 -33.34 -5.57
C VAL A 513 21.17 -33.61 -7.07
N LEU A 514 20.48 -32.79 -7.86
CA LEU A 514 20.42 -32.89 -9.31
C LEU A 514 20.86 -31.57 -9.96
N GLU A 515 21.51 -31.64 -11.11
CA GLU A 515 21.66 -30.49 -12.01
C GLU A 515 20.34 -30.24 -12.73
N VAL A 516 19.90 -28.99 -12.74
CA VAL A 516 18.73 -28.58 -13.51
C VAL A 516 19.23 -27.86 -14.76
N GLY A 517 18.96 -28.45 -15.93
CA GLY A 517 19.28 -27.84 -17.21
C GLY A 517 18.69 -26.43 -17.30
N GLN A 518 19.48 -25.46 -17.75
CA GLN A 518 19.04 -24.07 -17.93
C GLN A 518 17.73 -24.07 -18.72
N ARG A 519 16.65 -23.53 -18.12
CA ARG A 519 15.44 -23.21 -18.87
C ARG A 519 15.87 -22.27 -19.99
N ARG A 520 15.79 -22.72 -21.24
CA ARG A 520 15.84 -21.82 -22.41
C ARG A 520 14.81 -20.72 -22.18
N GLU A 521 15.26 -19.48 -22.21
CA GLU A 521 14.36 -18.33 -22.26
C GLU A 521 13.45 -18.51 -23.48
N GLY A 522 12.17 -18.79 -23.20
CA GLY A 522 11.15 -18.86 -24.24
C GLY A 522 10.90 -17.46 -24.81
N PRO A 523 10.38 -17.37 -26.05
CA PRO A 523 10.16 -16.09 -26.71
C PRO A 523 9.20 -15.20 -25.91
N GLU A 524 9.42 -13.90 -26.01
CA GLU A 524 8.66 -12.85 -25.34
C GLU A 524 7.14 -13.02 -25.55
N PRO A 525 6.32 -12.80 -24.50
CA PRO A 525 4.88 -12.90 -24.64
C PRO A 525 4.36 -11.78 -25.56
N SER A 526 3.70 -12.19 -26.63
CA SER A 526 2.99 -11.34 -27.59
C SER A 526 2.02 -10.40 -26.87
N GLY A 527 2.08 -9.12 -27.27
CA GLY A 527 1.19 -8.06 -26.82
C GLY A 527 -0.26 -8.38 -27.14
N ASP A 528 -1.02 -8.66 -26.09
CA ASP A 528 -2.40 -8.20 -25.92
C ASP A 528 -2.82 -8.61 -24.52
N THR A 529 -2.83 -7.63 -23.62
CA THR A 529 -3.53 -7.74 -22.34
C THR A 529 -4.38 -6.49 -22.23
N PRO A 530 -5.72 -6.57 -22.34
CA PRO A 530 -6.57 -5.49 -21.89
C PRO A 530 -6.41 -5.36 -20.37
N PHE A 531 -6.42 -4.12 -19.89
CA PHE A 531 -6.11 -3.66 -18.52
C PHE A 531 -6.61 -4.57 -17.38
#